data_AF-A0AAF1A9J6-F1
#
_entry.id   AF-A0AAF1A9J6-F1
#
_cell.length_a   1.000
_cell.length_b   1.000
_cell.length_c   1.000
_cell.angle_alpha   90.00
_cell.angle_beta   90.00
_cell.angle_gamma   90.00
#
_symmetry.space_group_name_H-M   'P 1'
#
loop_
_entity.id
_entity.type
_entity.pdbx_description
1 polymer ?
#
loop_
_entity_poly.entity_id
_entity_poly.type
_entity_poly.pdbx_seq_one_letter_code
_entity_poly.pdbx_strand_id
1 'polypeptide(L)'
;MEQDKRIAFAVAQLKGRLHTAAGDKRCGCGQCGHWVAQAAHSAGISRLTLGANMPLAAKLQPHRRRTRRPMVSRICENSTIRARGSDEPAAGIALLLSRLHDDY
;
A
#
# COMPACT_ATOMS: atom_id res chain seq x y z
N MET A 1 -27.04 -14.22 -19.16
CA MET A 1 -26.28 -14.86 -20.26
C MET A 1 -24.88 -14.26 -20.42
N GLU A 2 -24.71 -13.00 -20.83
CA GLU A 2 -23.38 -12.36 -20.99
C GLU A 2 -22.62 -12.25 -19.66
N GLN A 3 -23.32 -11.84 -18.60
CA GLN A 3 -22.75 -11.64 -17.27
C GLN A 3 -22.32 -12.96 -16.61
N ASP A 4 -23.09 -14.03 -16.82
CA ASP A 4 -22.76 -15.37 -16.31
C ASP A 4 -21.47 -15.92 -16.95
N LYS A 5 -21.25 -15.64 -18.24
CA LYS A 5 -20.00 -15.98 -18.93
C LYS A 5 -18.80 -15.25 -18.32
N ARG A 6 -18.96 -13.96 -17.99
CA ARG A 6 -17.91 -13.17 -17.32
C ARG A 6 -17.60 -13.69 -15.93
N ILE A 7 -18.62 -14.09 -15.17
CA ILE A 7 -18.46 -14.72 -13.85
C ILE A 7 -17.73 -16.05 -13.99
N ALA A 8 -18.15 -16.92 -14.91
CA ALA A 8 -17.49 -18.21 -15.15
C ALA A 8 -16.03 -18.04 -15.57
N PHE A 9 -15.73 -17.07 -16.42
CA PHE A 9 -14.37 -16.71 -16.83
C PHE A 9 -13.50 -16.25 -15.65
N ALA A 10 -14.04 -15.38 -14.78
CA ALA A 10 -13.35 -14.93 -13.58
C ALA A 10 -13.09 -16.08 -12.60
N VAL A 11 -14.06 -16.97 -12.39
CA VAL A 11 -13.92 -18.15 -11.52
C VAL A 11 -12.89 -19.12 -12.07
N ALA A 12 -12.86 -19.34 -13.40
CA ALA A 12 -11.88 -20.20 -14.05
C ALA A 12 -10.44 -19.72 -13.81
N GLN A 13 -10.19 -18.41 -13.84
CA GLN A 13 -8.87 -17.84 -13.54
C GLN A 13 -8.40 -18.08 -12.11
N LEU A 14 -9.33 -18.29 -11.17
CA LEU A 14 -9.04 -18.48 -9.76
C LEU A 14 -8.81 -19.96 -9.39
N LYS A 15 -9.17 -20.90 -10.28
CA LYS A 15 -9.00 -22.33 -10.07
C LYS A 15 -7.52 -22.67 -9.90
N GLY A 16 -7.16 -23.23 -8.75
CA GLY A 16 -5.77 -23.58 -8.40
C GLY A 16 -4.88 -22.42 -7.93
N ARG A 17 -5.38 -21.18 -7.88
CA ARG A 17 -4.62 -20.01 -7.38
C ARG A 17 -5.00 -19.57 -5.97
N LEU A 18 -6.17 -19.98 -5.50
CA LEU A 18 -6.65 -19.67 -4.17
C LEU A 18 -6.27 -20.77 -3.19
N HIS A 19 -5.79 -20.38 -2.01
CA HIS A 19 -5.63 -21.33 -0.91
C HIS A 19 -7.01 -21.73 -0.39
N THR A 20 -7.17 -23.03 -0.13
CA THR A 20 -8.33 -23.57 0.58
C THR A 20 -8.16 -23.30 2.07
N ALA A 21 -9.12 -22.61 2.69
CA ALA A 21 -9.20 -22.54 4.14
C ALA A 21 -10.07 -23.70 4.66
N ALA A 22 -9.85 -24.11 5.91
CA ALA A 22 -10.60 -25.20 6.52
C ALA A 22 -12.12 -24.97 6.44
N GLY A 23 -12.86 -26.02 6.04
CA GLY A 23 -14.32 -26.01 5.94
C GLY A 23 -14.89 -25.33 4.69
N ASP A 24 -14.33 -25.65 3.50
CA ASP A 24 -14.77 -25.16 2.17
C ASP A 24 -14.80 -23.64 2.00
N LYS A 25 -14.13 -22.90 2.88
CA LYS A 25 -14.02 -21.45 2.79
C LYS A 25 -12.80 -21.08 1.94
N ARG A 26 -12.90 -19.96 1.23
CA ARG A 26 -11.71 -19.39 0.57
C ARG A 26 -10.82 -18.71 1.59
N CYS A 27 -9.51 -18.81 1.42
CA CYS A 27 -8.57 -18.09 2.27
C CYS A 27 -8.77 -16.56 2.15
N GLY A 28 -8.81 -15.88 3.29
CA GLY A 28 -8.91 -14.41 3.37
C GLY A 28 -7.56 -13.69 3.35
N CYS A 29 -6.44 -14.35 2.98
CA CYS A 29 -5.13 -13.70 2.99
C CYS A 29 -5.03 -12.59 1.92
N GLY A 30 -4.10 -11.65 2.10
CA GLY A 30 -3.87 -10.55 1.17
C GLY A 30 -3.62 -11.01 -0.27
N GLN A 31 -2.88 -12.10 -0.45
CA GLN A 31 -2.58 -12.68 -1.76
C GLN A 31 -3.84 -13.24 -2.45
N CYS A 32 -4.66 -14.02 -1.74
CA CYS A 32 -5.94 -14.53 -2.26
C CYS A 32 -6.90 -13.36 -2.55
N GLY A 33 -6.91 -12.33 -1.69
CA GLY A 33 -7.64 -11.11 -1.93
C GLY A 33 -7.21 -10.40 -3.21
N HIS A 34 -5.91 -10.32 -3.48
CA HIS A 34 -5.35 -9.71 -4.70
C HIS A 34 -5.77 -10.47 -5.95
N TRP A 35 -5.62 -11.80 -5.98
CA TRP A 35 -6.04 -12.63 -7.12
C TRP A 35 -7.53 -12.45 -7.46
N VAL A 36 -8.40 -12.40 -6.45
CA VAL A 36 -9.83 -12.13 -6.63
C VAL A 36 -10.08 -10.75 -7.24
N ALA A 37 -9.34 -9.72 -6.80
CA ALA A 37 -9.46 -8.38 -7.37
C ALA A 37 -9.03 -8.37 -8.84
N GLN A 38 -7.93 -9.05 -9.17
CA GLN A 38 -7.40 -9.13 -10.53
C GLN A 38 -8.35 -9.90 -11.46
N ALA A 39 -8.91 -11.03 -11.01
CA ALA A 39 -9.87 -11.80 -11.80
C ALA A 39 -11.18 -11.05 -12.05
N ALA A 40 -11.66 -10.29 -11.06
CA ALA A 40 -12.83 -9.42 -11.24
C ALA A 40 -12.54 -8.31 -12.28
N HIS A 41 -11.36 -7.71 -12.20
CA HIS A 41 -10.93 -6.67 -13.12
C HIS A 41 -10.78 -7.19 -14.56
N SER A 42 -10.15 -8.35 -14.76
CA SER A 42 -9.97 -8.94 -16.10
C SER A 42 -11.29 -9.38 -16.75
N ALA A 43 -12.29 -9.75 -15.95
CA ALA A 43 -13.63 -10.08 -16.43
C ALA A 43 -14.57 -8.86 -16.55
N GLY A 44 -14.12 -7.66 -16.16
CA GLY A 44 -14.93 -6.44 -16.19
C GLY A 44 -16.15 -6.49 -15.26
N ILE A 45 -16.06 -7.20 -14.13
CA ILE A 45 -17.14 -7.32 -13.13
C ILE A 45 -16.70 -6.74 -11.79
N SER A 46 -17.69 -6.36 -10.96
CA SER A 46 -17.38 -5.88 -9.61
C SER A 46 -16.86 -7.00 -8.73
N ARG A 47 -16.00 -6.65 -7.78
CA ARG A 47 -15.43 -7.59 -6.80
C ARG A 47 -16.50 -8.19 -5.88
N LEU A 48 -17.59 -7.45 -5.64
CA LEU A 48 -18.77 -7.93 -4.89
C LEU A 48 -19.55 -8.98 -5.68
N THR A 49 -19.76 -8.75 -6.99
CA THR A 49 -20.44 -9.68 -7.89
C THR A 49 -19.70 -11.01 -7.99
N LEU A 50 -18.37 -10.97 -8.14
CA LEU A 50 -17.55 -12.19 -8.12
C LEU A 50 -17.57 -12.86 -6.75
N GLY A 51 -17.50 -12.07 -5.67
CA GLY A 51 -17.53 -12.56 -4.29
C GLY A 51 -18.81 -13.29 -3.91
N ALA A 52 -19.96 -12.87 -4.45
CA ALA A 52 -21.25 -13.52 -4.22
C ALA A 52 -21.37 -14.91 -4.89
N ASN A 53 -20.58 -15.16 -5.94
CA ASN A 53 -20.56 -16.43 -6.68
C ASN A 53 -19.42 -17.35 -6.24
N MET A 54 -18.75 -17.04 -5.13
CA MET A 54 -17.63 -17.81 -4.59
C MET A 54 -17.87 -18.21 -3.15
N PRO A 55 -17.16 -19.24 -2.65
CA PRO A 55 -17.21 -19.59 -1.24
C PRO A 55 -16.90 -18.39 -0.34
N LEU A 56 -17.55 -18.34 0.83
CA LEU A 56 -17.32 -17.30 1.83
C LEU A 56 -15.83 -17.25 2.20
N ALA A 57 -15.28 -16.04 2.28
CA ALA A 57 -13.93 -15.86 2.79
C ALA A 57 -13.91 -16.20 4.27
N ALA A 58 -12.97 -17.04 4.69
CA ALA A 58 -12.64 -17.18 6.09
C ALA A 58 -12.31 -15.78 6.65
N LYS A 59 -12.86 -15.46 7.83
CA LYS A 59 -12.85 -14.13 8.44
C LYS A 59 -11.45 -13.53 8.33
N LEU A 60 -11.36 -12.40 7.62
CA LEU A 60 -10.10 -11.67 7.41
C LEU A 60 -9.47 -11.39 8.77
N GLN A 61 -8.22 -11.81 8.97
CA GLN A 61 -7.40 -11.08 9.92
C GLN A 61 -7.32 -9.65 9.38
N PRO A 62 -7.73 -8.63 10.15
CA PRO A 62 -7.70 -7.25 9.69
C PRO A 62 -6.27 -6.94 9.27
N HIS A 63 -6.12 -6.52 8.01
CA HIS A 63 -4.85 -6.08 7.49
C HIS A 63 -4.38 -4.95 8.41
N ARG A 64 -3.29 -5.18 9.17
CA ARG A 64 -2.67 -4.09 9.94
C ARG A 64 -2.42 -2.97 8.94
N ARG A 65 -3.10 -1.84 9.11
CA ARG A 65 -2.83 -0.63 8.34
C ARG A 65 -1.34 -0.38 8.55
N ARG A 66 -0.52 -0.48 7.49
CA ARG A 66 0.84 0.04 7.56
C ARG A 66 0.67 1.53 7.81
N THR A 67 0.92 1.96 9.05
CA THR A 67 1.09 3.36 9.39
C THR A 67 2.06 3.94 8.37
N ARG A 68 1.62 4.96 7.62
CA ARG A 68 2.49 5.72 6.72
C ARG A 68 3.68 6.16 7.58
N ARG A 69 4.84 5.53 7.39
CA ARG A 69 6.06 6.01 8.02
C ARG A 69 6.35 7.37 7.38
N PRO A 70 6.64 8.42 8.17
CA PRO A 70 7.11 9.68 7.62
C PRO A 70 8.29 9.40 6.69
N MET A 71 8.26 9.93 5.46
CA MET A 71 9.40 9.88 4.54
C MET A 71 10.45 10.91 5.00
N VAL A 72 11.00 10.71 6.18
CA VAL A 72 12.02 11.58 6.79
C VAL A 72 13.33 10.81 6.78
N SER A 73 14.34 11.35 6.11
CA SER A 73 15.72 10.88 6.21
C SER A 73 16.49 11.77 7.18
N ARG A 74 17.18 11.16 8.14
CA ARG A 74 18.12 11.87 9.01
C ARG A 74 19.37 12.17 8.20
N ILE A 75 19.61 13.44 7.89
CA ILE A 75 20.78 13.86 7.10
C ILE A 75 22.05 13.88 7.96
N CYS A 76 21.95 14.33 9.22
CA CYS A 76 23.02 14.26 10.21
C CYS A 76 22.48 14.28 11.65
N GLU A 77 23.30 13.86 12.61
CA GLU A 77 23.00 14.01 14.05
C GLU A 77 23.46 15.38 14.56
N ASN A 78 24.69 15.74 14.20
CA ASN A 78 25.35 16.98 14.57
C ASN A 78 26.07 17.50 13.31
N SER A 79 25.95 18.80 13.02
CA SER A 79 26.70 19.45 11.94
C SER A 79 27.23 20.79 12.42
N THR A 80 28.34 21.23 11.83
CA THR A 80 28.90 22.57 12.06
C THR A 80 28.66 23.40 10.81
N ILE A 81 28.03 24.56 10.97
CA ILE A 81 27.75 25.47 9.86
C ILE A 81 28.71 26.65 9.97
N ARG A 82 29.42 26.94 8.87
CA ARG A 82 30.36 28.07 8.79
C ARG A 82 29.97 28.97 7.63
N ALA A 83 29.97 30.27 7.87
CA ALA A 83 29.87 31.24 6.79
C ALA A 83 31.21 31.28 6.03
N ARG A 84 31.16 31.26 4.71
CA ARG A 84 32.36 31.32 3.87
C ARG A 84 33.10 32.63 4.15
N GLY A 85 34.37 32.55 4.55
CA GLY A 85 35.21 33.72 4.86
C GLY A 85 35.07 34.27 6.27
N SER A 86 34.35 33.58 7.17
CA SER A 86 34.23 33.94 8.58
C SER A 86 34.75 32.81 9.47
N ASP A 87 35.65 33.15 10.39
CA ASP A 87 36.11 32.23 11.44
C ASP A 87 35.19 32.21 12.66
N GLU A 88 34.21 33.12 12.75
CA GLU A 88 33.23 33.13 13.82
C GLU A 88 32.19 32.00 13.67
N PRO A 89 32.09 31.07 14.64
CA PRO A 89 31.13 29.96 14.58
C PRO A 89 29.66 30.42 14.57
N ALA A 90 29.37 31.54 15.25
CA ALA A 90 28.02 32.10 15.34
C ALA A 90 27.51 32.64 13.99
N ALA A 91 28.41 33.10 13.12
CA ALA A 91 28.06 33.69 11.82
C ALA A 91 27.41 32.67 10.88
N GLY A 92 27.83 31.40 10.94
CA GLY A 92 27.23 30.33 10.12
C GLY A 92 25.80 30.01 10.52
N ILE A 93 25.51 29.98 11.82
CA ILE A 93 24.16 29.72 12.33
C ILE A 93 23.23 30.91 12.00
N ALA A 94 23.70 32.14 12.20
CA ALA A 94 22.91 33.33 11.85
C ALA A 94 22.52 33.36 10.36
N LEU A 95 23.44 33.01 9.47
CA LEU A 95 23.19 32.92 8.02
C LEU A 95 22.18 31.82 7.65
N LEU A 96 22.21 30.67 8.34
CA LEU A 96 21.22 29.62 8.11
C LEU A 96 19.83 30.09 8.54
N LEU A 97 19.73 30.69 9.73
CA LEU A 97 18.46 31.15 10.28
C LEU A 97 17.83 32.26 9.43
N SER A 98 18.63 33.19 8.89
CA SER A 98 18.11 34.22 7.99
C SER A 98 17.47 33.60 6.74
N ARG A 99 18.16 32.65 6.09
CA ARG A 99 17.63 31.98 4.88
C ARG A 99 16.35 31.19 5.15
N LEU A 100 16.28 30.49 6.27
CA LEU A 100 15.07 29.72 6.63
C LEU A 100 13.87 30.61 6.94
N HIS A 101 14.10 31.84 7.40
CA HIS A 101 13.05 32.82 7.67
C HIS A 101 12.67 33.64 6.43
N ASP A 102 13.57 33.82 5.46
CA ASP A 102 13.29 34.52 4.20
C ASP A 102 12.46 33.67 3.21
N ASP A 103 12.43 32.34 3.37
CA ASP A 103 11.65 31.41 2.54
C ASP A 103 10.16 31.26 3.00
N TYR A 104 9.64 32.20 3.81
CA TYR A 104 8.25 32.28 4.30
C TYR A 104 7.60 33.64 4.00
#